data_AF-A0AAU0F174-F1
#
_entry.id   AF-A0AAU0F174-F1
#
_cell.length_a   1.000
_cell.length_b   1.000
_cell.length_c   1.000
_cell.angle_alpha   90.00
_cell.angle_beta   90.00
_cell.angle_gamma   90.00
#
_symmetry.space_group_name_H-M   'P 1'
#
loop_
_entity.id
_entity.type
_entity.pdbx_description
1 polymer ?
#
loop_
_entity_poly.entity_id
_entity_poly.type
_entity_poly.pdbx_seq_one_letter_code
_entity_poly.pdbx_strand_id
1 'polypeptide(L)'
;MEANYEQAYKEARERVKKLKSFYRHLMMYVIVNVFLVALNLYQNPDNLWCLWVIFSWGIGLAMNAISVFVPEFLFGKDWEERKIKELMNKHQSENL
;
A
#
# COMPACT_ATOMS: atom_id res chain seq x y z
N MET A 1 3.89 4.43 31.96
CA MET A 1 2.65 4.04 31.23
C MET A 1 2.36 4.96 30.06
N GLU A 2 2.43 6.29 30.21
CA GLU A 2 2.09 7.26 29.13
C GLU A 2 2.97 7.16 27.88
N ALA A 3 4.29 6.97 28.03
CA ALA A 3 5.21 6.83 26.89
C ALA A 3 4.86 5.66 25.95
N ASN A 4 4.27 4.58 26.49
CA ASN A 4 3.91 3.39 25.71
C ASN A 4 2.64 3.63 24.87
N TYR A 5 1.70 4.45 25.37
CA TYR A 5 0.48 4.81 24.63
C TYR A 5 0.78 5.76 23.46
N GLU A 6 1.66 6.76 23.67
CA GLU A 6 2.13 7.67 22.61
C GLU A 6 2.83 6.93 21.46
N GLN A 7 3.67 5.94 21.77
CA GLN A 7 4.35 5.11 20.77
C GLN A 7 3.37 4.24 19.99
N ALA A 8 2.49 3.50 20.68
CA ALA A 8 1.46 2.69 20.02
C ALA A 8 0.56 3.54 19.11
N TYR A 9 0.23 4.77 19.53
CA TYR A 9 -0.58 5.69 18.73
C TYR A 9 0.16 6.18 17.48
N LYS A 10 1.45 6.52 17.58
CA LYS A 10 2.28 6.91 16.43
C LYS A 10 2.39 5.78 15.40
N GLU A 11 2.60 4.55 15.85
CA GLU A 11 2.71 3.39 14.96
C GLU A 11 1.40 3.09 14.25
N ALA A 12 0.28 3.09 14.98
CA ALA A 12 -1.04 2.94 14.40
C ALA A 12 -1.31 4.04 13.34
N ARG A 13 -0.91 5.29 13.63
CA ARG A 13 -1.09 6.42 12.71
C ARG A 13 -0.24 6.28 11.44
N GLU A 14 1.02 5.86 11.56
CA GLU A 14 1.90 5.61 10.40
C GLU A 14 1.39 4.46 9.53
N ARG A 15 0.87 3.38 10.14
CA ARG A 15 0.20 2.29 9.41
C ARG A 15 -1.00 2.80 8.62
N VAL A 16 -1.89 3.54 9.28
CA VAL A 16 -3.07 4.14 8.62
C VAL A 16 -2.66 5.07 7.49
N LYS A 17 -1.60 5.87 7.65
CA LYS A 17 -1.09 6.78 6.62
C LYS A 17 -0.59 6.02 5.38
N LYS A 18 0.13 4.91 5.57
CA LYS A 18 0.57 4.04 4.47
C LYS A 18 -0.62 3.41 3.74
N LEU A 19 -1.59 2.88 4.49
CA LEU A 19 -2.84 2.36 3.92
C LEU A 19 -3.58 3.43 3.10
N LYS A 20 -3.76 4.63 3.67
CA LYS A 20 -4.42 5.75 2.97
C LYS A 20 -3.71 6.13 1.68
N SER A 21 -2.37 6.07 1.67
CA SER A 21 -1.58 6.33 0.47
C SER A 21 -1.78 5.27 -0.60
N PHE A 22 -1.81 4.00 -0.21
CA PHE A 22 -2.11 2.88 -1.11
C PHE A 22 -3.52 2.99 -1.70
N TYR A 23 -4.54 3.21 -0.86
CA TYR A 23 -5.93 3.36 -1.31
C TYR A 23 -6.11 4.53 -2.28
N ARG A 24 -5.42 5.65 -2.08
CA ARG A 24 -5.48 6.78 -3.01
C ARG A 24 -4.92 6.40 -4.40
N HIS A 25 -3.80 5.69 -4.44
CA HIS A 25 -3.23 5.22 -5.71
C HIS A 25 -4.12 4.17 -6.37
N LEU A 26 -4.66 3.23 -5.60
CA LEU A 26 -5.62 2.24 -6.08
C LEU A 26 -6.88 2.88 -6.65
N MET A 27 -7.45 3.87 -5.96
CA MET A 27 -8.65 4.58 -6.41
C MET A 27 -8.39 5.30 -7.74
N MET A 28 -7.26 6.00 -7.85
CA MET A 28 -6.87 6.66 -9.10
C MET A 28 -6.66 5.64 -10.23
N TYR A 29 -6.01 4.51 -9.93
CA TYR A 29 -5.84 3.41 -10.88
C TYR A 29 -7.20 2.92 -11.40
N VAL A 30 -8.16 2.64 -10.51
CA VAL A 30 -9.50 2.17 -10.92
C VAL A 30 -10.21 3.20 -11.79
N ILE A 31 -10.20 4.48 -11.40
CA ILE A 31 -10.86 5.55 -12.17
C ILE A 31 -10.26 5.67 -13.58
N VAL A 32 -8.93 5.72 -13.68
CA VAL A 32 -8.24 5.85 -14.97
C VAL A 32 -8.48 4.64 -15.84
N ASN A 33 -8.41 3.42 -15.30
CA ASN A 33 -8.63 2.20 -16.08
C ASN A 33 -10.08 2.08 -16.54
N VAL A 34 -11.07 2.42 -15.71
CA VAL A 34 -12.49 2.44 -16.12
C VAL A 34 -12.70 3.44 -17.26
N PHE A 35 -12.10 4.62 -17.15
CA PHE A 35 -12.16 5.62 -18.22
C PHE A 35 -11.49 5.13 -19.51
N LEU A 36 -10.34 4.46 -19.41
CA LEU A 36 -9.62 3.89 -20.56
C LEU A 36 -10.42 2.79 -21.25
N VAL A 37 -11.03 1.88 -20.48
CA VAL A 37 -11.89 0.81 -20.98
C VAL A 37 -13.12 1.39 -21.66
N ALA A 38 -13.76 2.41 -21.06
CA ALA A 38 -14.90 3.08 -21.66
C ALA A 38 -14.54 3.75 -23.00
N LEU A 39 -13.40 4.43 -23.07
CA LEU A 39 -12.88 5.00 -24.32
C LEU A 39 -12.57 3.92 -25.36
N ASN A 40 -11.95 2.81 -24.95
CA ASN A 40 -11.62 1.72 -25.86
C ASN A 40 -12.88 1.09 -26.48
N LEU A 41 -13.91 0.83 -25.66
CA LEU A 41 -15.21 0.33 -26.12
C LEU A 41 -15.93 1.33 -27.03
N TYR A 42 -15.79 2.63 -26.76
CA TYR A 42 -16.40 3.68 -27.60
C TYR A 42 -15.69 3.85 -28.95
N GLN A 43 -14.36 3.72 -28.97
CA GLN A 43 -13.56 4.09 -30.12
C GLN A 43 -13.29 2.90 -31.05
N ASN A 44 -12.85 1.76 -30.53
CA ASN A 44 -12.59 0.53 -31.29
C ASN A 44 -12.51 -0.70 -30.35
N PRO A 45 -13.57 -1.52 -30.23
CA PRO A 45 -13.57 -2.69 -29.36
C PRO A 45 -12.60 -3.80 -29.80
N ASP A 46 -12.17 -3.81 -31.07
CA ASP A 46 -11.25 -4.82 -31.61
C ASP A 46 -9.77 -4.57 -31.26
N ASN A 47 -9.45 -3.40 -30.68
CA ASN A 47 -8.07 -3.03 -30.40
C ASN A 47 -7.74 -3.12 -28.90
N LEU A 48 -7.04 -4.20 -28.51
CA LEU A 48 -6.74 -4.56 -27.12
C LEU A 48 -5.64 -3.71 -26.45
N TRP A 49 -5.32 -2.53 -26.97
CA TRP A 49 -4.27 -1.66 -26.40
C TRP A 49 -4.54 -1.29 -24.92
N CYS A 50 -5.81 -1.19 -24.52
CA CYS A 50 -6.19 -0.95 -23.13
C CYS A 50 -5.67 -2.05 -22.18
N LEU A 51 -5.62 -3.31 -22.61
CA LEU A 51 -5.10 -4.42 -21.80
C LEU A 51 -3.62 -4.24 -21.48
N TRP A 52 -2.82 -3.77 -22.44
CA TRP A 52 -1.39 -3.51 -22.21
C TRP A 52 -1.14 -2.43 -21.15
N VAL A 53 -1.98 -1.39 -21.13
CA VAL A 53 -1.90 -0.32 -20.12
C VAL A 53 -2.34 -0.84 -18.75
N ILE A 54 -3.45 -1.57 -18.70
CA ILE A 54 -3.96 -2.23 -17.47
C ILE A 54 -2.88 -3.17 -16.90
N PHE A 55 -2.26 -4.00 -17.74
CA PHE A 55 -1.26 -4.99 -17.32
C PHE A 55 0.02 -4.32 -16.78
N SER A 56 0.54 -3.33 -17.51
CA SER A 56 1.77 -2.63 -17.12
C SER A 56 1.61 -1.91 -15.77
N TRP A 57 0.51 -1.17 -15.60
CA TRP A 57 0.24 -0.49 -14.34
C TRP A 57 -0.24 -1.45 -13.23
N GLY A 58 -0.93 -2.53 -13.60
CA GLY A 58 -1.41 -3.56 -12.69
C GLY A 58 -0.27 -4.25 -11.96
N ILE A 59 0.86 -4.52 -12.63
CA ILE A 59 2.05 -5.11 -12.01
C ILE A 59 2.65 -4.17 -10.95
N GLY A 60 2.77 -2.87 -11.25
CA GLY A 60 3.28 -1.88 -10.29
C GLY A 60 2.38 -1.75 -9.06
N LEU A 61 1.06 -1.75 -9.27
CA LEU A 61 0.08 -1.74 -8.19
C LEU A 61 0.12 -3.03 -7.36
N ALA A 62 0.29 -4.19 -8.01
CA ALA A 62 0.40 -5.49 -7.35
C ALA A 62 1.65 -5.56 -6.46
N MET A 63 2.80 -5.05 -6.91
CA MET A 63 4.00 -4.95 -6.05
C MET A 63 3.76 -4.06 -4.82
N ASN A 64 3.07 -2.94 -5.00
CA ASN A 64 2.73 -2.05 -3.88
C ASN A 64 1.73 -2.71 -2.91
N ALA A 65 0.74 -3.45 -3.44
CA ALA A 65 -0.21 -4.21 -2.66
C ALA A 65 0.49 -5.32 -1.87
N ILE A 66 1.41 -6.05 -2.51
CA ILE A 66 2.24 -7.07 -1.87
C ILE A 66 3.02 -6.45 -0.70
N SER A 67 3.70 -5.33 -0.92
CA SER A 67 4.48 -4.65 0.14
C SER A 67 3.63 -4.23 1.36
N VAL A 68 2.36 -3.87 1.14
CA VAL A 68 1.45 -3.45 2.21
C VAL A 68 0.77 -4.63 2.91
N PHE A 69 0.26 -5.61 2.16
CA PHE A 69 -0.59 -6.69 2.68
C PHE A 69 0.15 -8.00 2.99
N VAL A 70 1.26 -8.30 2.31
CA VAL A 70 2.00 -9.57 2.52
C VAL A 70 2.67 -9.67 3.89
N PRO A 71 3.24 -8.60 4.49
CA PRO A 71 3.76 -8.70 5.85
C PRO A 71 2.69 -9.13 6.86
N GLU A 72 1.46 -8.65 6.67
CA GLU A 72 0.32 -8.92 7.55
C GLU A 72 -0.25 -10.33 7.31
N PHE A 73 -0.32 -10.79 6.06
CA PHE A 73 -0.85 -12.10 5.69
C PHE A 73 0.13 -13.27 5.92
N LEU A 74 1.42 -13.12 5.57
CA LEU A 74 2.40 -14.22 5.65
C LEU A 74 3.07 -14.35 7.02
N PHE A 75 3.34 -13.24 7.71
CA PHE A 75 4.16 -13.28 8.91
C PHE A 75 3.37 -13.04 10.21
N GLY A 76 2.10 -12.67 10.13
CA GLY A 76 1.20 -12.53 11.28
C GLY A 76 1.69 -11.54 12.34
N LYS A 77 1.04 -11.56 13.51
CA LYS A 77 1.30 -10.63 14.63
C LYS A 77 2.76 -10.66 15.13
N ASP A 78 3.46 -11.78 14.97
CA ASP A 78 4.87 -11.93 15.36
C ASP A 78 5.83 -11.04 14.57
N TRP A 79 5.51 -10.73 13.31
CA TRP A 79 6.32 -9.77 12.54
C TRP A 79 6.02 -8.33 12.93
N GLU A 80 4.75 -8.01 13.21
CA GLU A 80 4.41 -6.69 13.74
C GLU A 80 5.14 -6.41 15.05
N GLU A 81 5.07 -7.32 16.03
CA GLU A 81 5.75 -7.15 17.32
C GLU A 81 7.27 -6.99 17.16
N ARG A 82 7.90 -7.77 16.27
CA ARG A 82 9.33 -7.64 15.97
C ARG A 82 9.67 -6.29 15.35
N LYS A 83 8.85 -5.80 14.42
CA LYS A 83 9.11 -4.52 13.74
C LYS A 83 8.92 -3.31 14.66
N ILE A 84 7.92 -3.38 15.54
CA ILE A 84 7.71 -2.41 16.62
C ILE A 84 8.94 -2.37 17.53
N LYS A 85 9.41 -3.54 17.98
CA LYS A 85 10.59 -3.66 18.85
C LYS A 85 11.86 -3.11 18.18
N GLU A 86 12.03 -3.34 16.88
CA GLU A 86 13.15 -2.84 16.10
C GLU A 86 13.11 -1.31 15.90
N LEU A 87 11.93 -0.73 15.65
CA LEU A 87 11.74 0.72 15.55
C LEU A 87 12.00 1.42 16.90
N MET A 88 11.55 0.81 18.00
CA MET A 88 11.75 1.32 19.35
C MET A 88 13.24 1.38 19.72
N ASN A 89 14.00 0.31 19.39
CA ASN A 89 15.44 0.28 19.59
C ASN A 89 16.18 1.32 18.74
N LYS A 90 15.75 1.55 17.49
CA LYS A 90 16.35 2.56 16.60
C LYS A 90 16.20 3.98 17.14
N HIS A 91 15.04 4.31 17.70
CA HIS A 91 14.78 5.64 18.29
C HIS A 91 15.58 5.88 19.58
N GLN A 92 15.90 4.83 20.36
CA GLN A 92 16.79 4.96 21.51
C GLN A 92 18.25 5.17 21.11
N SER A 93 18.71 4.55 20.02
CA SER A 93 20.09 4.72 19.53
C SER A 93 20.35 6.06 18.83
N GLU A 94 19.33 6.74 18.34
CA GLU A 94 19.45 8.04 17.65
C GLU A 94 19.40 9.24 18.62
N ASN A 95 19.02 9.01 19.89
CA ASN A 95 18.95 10.03 20.96
C ASN A 95 20.08 9.87 22.01
N LEU A 96 21.14 9.14 21.68
CA LEU A 96 22.34 8.90 22.49
C LEU A 96 23.57 9.42 21.74
#